data_AF-A0A5B7INW8-F1
#
_entry.id   AF-A0A5B7INW8-F1
#
_cell.length_a   1.000
_cell.length_b   1.000
_cell.length_c   1.000
_cell.angle_alpha   90.00
_cell.angle_beta   90.00
_cell.angle_gamma   90.00
#
_symmetry.space_group_name_H-M   'P 1'
#
loop_
_entity.id
_entity.type
_entity.pdbx_description
1 polymer ?
#
loop_
_entity_poly.entity_id
_entity_poly.type
_entity_poly.pdbx_seq_one_letter_code
_entity_poly.pdbx_strand_id
1 'polypeptide(L)'
;MHCCGIISYTDWANFTFGNNTNVADGCCRNQTVGCGEDLLQDPDVEDLVYTTGCLSFVVNAFDAICLTLGILTFALACFQALSIAWACIIAKDSKRYEHI
;
A
#
# COMPACT_ATOMS: atom_id res chain seq x y z
N MET A 1 -6.08 -7.61 -4.15
CA MET A 1 -6.55 -6.21 -4.00
C MET A 1 -7.68 -6.03 -4.99
N HIS A 2 -8.78 -5.41 -4.57
CA HIS A 2 -9.99 -5.26 -5.38
C HIS A 2 -9.93 -3.96 -6.20
N CYS A 3 -8.99 -3.89 -7.14
CA CYS A 3 -8.72 -2.71 -7.96
C CYS A 3 -8.26 -3.10 -9.37
N CYS A 4 -8.36 -2.17 -10.32
CA CYS A 4 -7.88 -2.34 -11.68
C CYS A 4 -7.32 -1.03 -12.24
N GLY A 5 -6.18 -1.10 -12.91
CA GLY A 5 -5.50 0.08 -13.45
C GLY A 5 -4.89 0.97 -12.37
N ILE A 6 -4.40 2.14 -12.76
CA ILE A 6 -3.75 3.09 -11.84
C ILE A 6 -4.82 3.96 -11.19
N ILE A 7 -5.57 4.69 -12.01
CA ILE A 7 -6.66 5.58 -11.64
C ILE A 7 -8.01 4.91 -11.90
N SER A 8 -8.12 4.12 -12.97
CA SER A 8 -9.34 3.40 -13.36
C SER A 8 -9.01 2.18 -14.22
N TYR A 9 -9.94 1.24 -14.35
CA TYR A 9 -9.84 0.12 -15.27
C TYR A 9 -9.63 0.56 -16.74
N THR A 10 -10.07 1.76 -17.11
CA THR A 10 -9.90 2.32 -18.46
C THR A 10 -8.45 2.65 -18.80
N ASP A 11 -7.54 2.71 -17.82
CA ASP A 11 -6.11 2.96 -18.07
C ASP A 11 -5.50 1.90 -18.98
N TRP A 12 -6.05 0.67 -18.97
CA TRP A 12 -5.63 -0.42 -19.85
C TRP A 12 -5.79 -0.11 -21.34
N ALA A 13 -6.71 0.78 -21.70
CA ALA A 13 -6.86 1.21 -23.08
C ALA A 13 -5.59 1.91 -23.60
N ASN A 14 -4.86 2.61 -22.73
CA ASN A 14 -3.64 3.33 -23.09
C ASN A 14 -2.37 2.48 -22.93
N PHE A 15 -2.45 1.29 -22.32
CA PHE A 15 -1.30 0.42 -22.13
C PHE A 15 -1.11 -0.54 -23.30
N THR A 16 0.15 -0.73 -23.71
CA THR A 16 0.53 -1.67 -24.79
C THR A 16 0.04 -3.10 -24.55
N PHE A 17 -0.08 -3.51 -23.28
CA PHE A 17 -0.56 -4.83 -22.89
C PHE A 17 -2.08 -4.95 -22.89
N GLY A 18 -2.83 -3.84 -22.80
CA GLY A 18 -4.28 -3.85 -22.89
C GLY A 18 -4.80 -3.87 -24.33
N ASN A 19 -3.96 -3.53 -25.32
CA ASN A 19 -4.32 -3.56 -26.75
C ASN A 19 -5.66 -2.84 -27.08
N ASN A 20 -6.02 -1.81 -26.30
CA ASN A 20 -7.30 -1.09 -26.34
C ASN A 20 -8.57 -1.90 -26.00
N THR A 21 -8.49 -3.21 -25.77
CA THR A 21 -9.68 -4.07 -25.58
C THR A 21 -9.64 -4.87 -24.28
N ASN A 22 -8.44 -5.11 -23.75
CA ASN A 22 -8.20 -6.05 -22.67
C ASN A 22 -7.81 -5.35 -21.37
N VAL A 23 -8.11 -6.00 -20.26
CA VAL A 23 -7.52 -5.73 -18.94
C VAL A 23 -6.69 -6.93 -18.49
N ALA A 24 -5.86 -6.80 -17.45
CA ALA A 24 -5.22 -7.97 -16.86
C ALA A 24 -6.23 -8.85 -16.10
N ASP A 25 -6.00 -10.16 -16.07
CA ASP A 25 -6.86 -11.11 -15.34
C ASP A 25 -7.01 -10.79 -13.85
N GLY A 26 -6.00 -10.13 -13.26
CA GLY A 26 -6.07 -9.66 -11.87
C GLY A 26 -7.16 -8.62 -11.61
N CYS A 27 -7.67 -7.95 -12.65
CA CYS A 27 -8.76 -6.98 -12.58
C CYS A 27 -10.14 -7.63 -12.45
N CYS A 28 -10.30 -8.88 -12.85
CA CYS A 28 -11.59 -9.55 -12.83
C CYS A 28 -12.02 -9.86 -11.39
N ARG A 29 -13.32 -9.77 -11.12
CA ARG A 29 -13.89 -10.17 -9.83
C ARG A 29 -13.77 -11.67 -9.61
N ASN A 30 -13.94 -12.44 -10.68
CA ASN A 30 -13.68 -13.87 -10.70
C ASN A 30 -12.39 -14.12 -11.49
N GLN A 31 -11.32 -14.49 -10.79
CA GLN A 31 -10.01 -14.66 -11.39
C GLN A 31 -9.93 -15.99 -12.12
N THR A 32 -10.11 -15.94 -13.44
CA THR A 32 -9.86 -17.05 -14.35
C THR A 32 -8.85 -16.63 -15.40
N VAL A 33 -8.13 -17.60 -15.97
CA VAL A 33 -7.17 -17.32 -17.06
C VAL A 33 -7.92 -16.76 -18.27
N GLY A 34 -7.46 -15.60 -18.78
CA GLY A 34 -8.05 -14.93 -19.93
C GLY A 34 -9.39 -14.23 -19.65
N CYS A 35 -9.76 -14.03 -18.39
CA CYS A 35 -11.00 -13.31 -18.07
C CYS A 35 -10.96 -11.84 -18.53
N GLY A 36 -9.77 -11.25 -18.67
CA GLY A 36 -9.60 -9.85 -19.04
C GLY A 36 -9.73 -9.55 -20.53
N GLU A 37 -9.92 -10.56 -21.37
CA GLU A 37 -9.96 -10.40 -22.83
C GLU A 37 -11.27 -9.74 -23.30
N ASP A 38 -11.14 -8.75 -24.18
CA ASP A 38 -12.22 -7.95 -24.80
C ASP A 38 -13.22 -7.29 -23.84
N LEU A 39 -12.90 -7.22 -22.54
CA LEU A 39 -13.77 -6.66 -21.52
C LEU A 39 -13.95 -5.14 -21.61
N LEU A 40 -13.00 -4.37 -22.16
CA LEU A 40 -13.14 -2.90 -22.23
C LEU A 40 -14.28 -2.45 -23.17
N GLN A 41 -14.73 -3.32 -24.07
CA GLN A 41 -15.84 -3.06 -24.98
C GLN A 41 -17.15 -3.72 -24.52
N ASP A 42 -17.09 -4.52 -23.45
CA ASP A 42 -18.25 -5.20 -22.91
C ASP A 42 -19.18 -4.19 -22.20
N PRO A 43 -20.48 -4.14 -22.53
CA PRO A 43 -21.43 -3.24 -21.85
C PRO A 43 -21.56 -3.54 -20.34
N ASP A 44 -21.26 -4.76 -19.90
CA ASP A 44 -21.37 -5.21 -18.51
C ASP A 44 -20.00 -5.22 -17.78
N VAL A 45 -19.00 -4.50 -18.31
CA VAL A 45 -17.63 -4.46 -17.77
C VAL A 45 -17.57 -4.12 -16.27
N GLU A 46 -18.42 -3.21 -15.79
CA GLU A 46 -18.41 -2.75 -14.39
C GLU A 46 -18.79 -3.86 -13.38
N ASP A 47 -19.57 -4.85 -13.84
CA ASP A 47 -19.96 -6.02 -13.05
C ASP A 47 -18.89 -7.13 -13.10
N LEU A 48 -18.08 -7.15 -14.16
CA LEU A 48 -17.06 -8.18 -14.40
C LEU A 48 -15.70 -7.83 -13.78
N VAL A 49 -15.34 -6.54 -13.72
CA VAL A 49 -14.04 -6.07 -13.21
C VAL A 49 -14.16 -5.14 -12.02
N TYR A 50 -13.05 -4.96 -11.30
CA TYR A 50 -12.94 -3.86 -10.35
C TYR A 50 -12.76 -2.54 -11.11
N THR A 51 -13.65 -1.59 -10.90
CA THR A 51 -13.58 -0.27 -11.56
C THR A 51 -12.63 0.70 -10.88
N THR A 52 -12.38 0.49 -9.58
CA THR A 52 -11.52 1.35 -8.76
C THR A 52 -10.04 1.21 -9.15
N GLY A 53 -9.37 2.34 -9.42
CA GLY A 53 -7.91 2.38 -9.61
C GLY A 53 -7.11 1.91 -8.40
N CYS A 54 -6.01 1.21 -8.62
CA CYS A 54 -5.18 0.69 -7.54
C CYS A 54 -4.45 1.80 -6.77
N LEU A 55 -4.07 2.91 -7.41
CA LEU A 55 -3.48 4.05 -6.71
C LEU A 55 -4.50 4.68 -5.76
N SER A 56 -5.71 4.95 -6.26
CA SER A 56 -6.81 5.50 -5.45
C SER A 56 -7.17 4.58 -4.28
N PHE A 57 -7.22 3.27 -4.51
CA PHE A 57 -7.48 2.28 -3.46
C PHE A 57 -6.41 2.32 -2.36
N VAL A 58 -5.14 2.33 -2.74
CA VAL A 58 -4.01 2.35 -1.79
C VAL A 58 -3.95 3.66 -1.03
N VAL A 59 -4.09 4.80 -1.71
CA VAL A 59 -4.10 6.13 -1.06
C VAL A 59 -5.24 6.23 -0.06
N ASN A 60 -6.46 5.81 -0.44
CA ASN A 60 -7.60 5.84 0.46
C ASN A 60 -7.41 4.90 1.67
N ALA A 61 -6.79 3.73 1.46
CA ALA A 61 -6.43 2.83 2.55
C ALA A 61 -5.39 3.45 3.50
N PHE A 62 -4.40 4.17 2.96
CA PHE A 62 -3.40 4.89 3.76
C PHE A 62 -4.00 6.05 4.52
N ASP A 63 -4.86 6.86 3.90
CA ASP A 63 -5.51 8.01 4.54
C ASP A 63 -6.34 7.58 5.76
N ALA A 64 -6.99 6.41 5.68
CA ALA A 64 -7.76 5.87 6.80
C ALA A 64 -6.91 5.48 8.02
N ILE A 65 -5.63 5.12 7.82
CA ILE A 65 -4.73 4.66 8.89
C ILE A 65 -3.58 5.63 9.20
N CYS A 66 -3.46 6.72 8.44
CA CYS A 66 -2.32 7.63 8.50
C CYS A 66 -2.10 8.20 9.91
N LEU A 67 -3.18 8.63 10.57
CA LEU A 67 -3.11 9.16 11.94
C LEU A 67 -2.65 8.10 12.95
N THR A 68 -3.17 6.87 12.85
CA THR A 68 -2.80 5.75 13.72
C THR A 68 -1.32 5.38 13.55
N LEU A 69 -0.84 5.31 12.31
CA LEU A 69 0.57 5.06 12.02
C LEU A 69 1.45 6.19 12.57
N GLY A 70 1.03 7.45 12.39
CA GLY A 70 1.77 8.60 12.92
C GLY A 70 1.96 8.54 14.43
N ILE A 71 0.90 8.25 15.18
CA ILE A 71 0.95 8.13 16.65
C ILE A 71 1.87 6.98 17.07
N LEU A 72 1.72 5.79 16.45
CA LEU A 72 2.54 4.64 16.76
C LEU A 72 4.03 4.91 16.51
N THR A 73 4.35 5.48 15.34
CA THR A 73 5.73 5.82 14.98
C THR A 73 6.32 6.86 15.94
N PHE A 74 5.55 7.89 16.31
CA PHE A 74 6.00 8.89 17.27
C PHE A 74 6.24 8.30 18.66
N ALA A 75 5.34 7.45 19.15
CA ALA A 75 5.49 6.76 20.43
C ALA A 75 6.75 5.88 20.47
N LEU A 76 6.99 5.13 19.39
CA LEU A 76 8.19 4.29 19.26
C LEU A 76 9.46 5.14 19.22
N ALA A 77 9.46 6.27 18.51
CA ALA A 77 10.61 7.18 18.48
C ALA A 77 10.94 7.75 19.87
N CYS A 78 9.92 8.17 20.63
CA CYS A 78 10.09 8.61 22.02
C CYS A 78 10.65 7.50 22.92
N PHE A 79 10.11 6.28 22.81
CA PHE A 79 10.60 5.14 23.58
C PHE A 79 12.06 4.80 23.26
N GLN A 80 12.45 4.85 21.99
CA GLN A 80 13.83 4.63 21.56
C GLN A 80 14.76 5.71 22.12
N ALA A 81 14.36 6.99 22.06
CA ALA A 81 15.15 8.09 22.60
C ALA A 81 15.37 7.95 24.12
N LEU A 82 14.32 7.60 24.88
CA LEU A 82 14.42 7.34 26.31
C LEU A 82 15.35 6.16 26.62
N SER A 83 15.23 5.08 25.84
CA SER A 83 16.07 3.89 26.00
C SER A 83 17.55 4.21 25.81
N ILE A 84 17.89 5.03 24.80
CA ILE A 84 19.26 5.49 24.55
C ILE A 84 19.75 6.39 25.69
N ALA A 85 18.93 7.34 26.14
CA ALA A 85 19.28 8.23 27.24
C ALA A 85 19.59 7.44 28.52
N TRP A 86 18.75 6.45 28.86
CA TRP A 86 18.95 5.58 30.01
C TRP A 86 20.23 4.74 29.88
N ALA A 87 20.48 4.15 28.71
CA ALA A 87 21.71 3.41 28.46
C ALA A 87 22.97 4.29 28.66
N CYS A 88 22.93 5.54 28.18
CA CYS A 88 24.04 6.48 28.37
C CYS A 88 24.27 6.85 29.83
N ILE A 89 23.20 7.05 30.62
CA ILE A 89 23.30 7.34 32.06
C ILE A 89 23.98 6.18 32.79
N ILE A 90 23.51 4.95 32.56
CA ILE A 90 24.06 3.74 33.19
C ILE A 90 25.53 3.54 32.80
N ALA A 91 25.86 3.70 31.51
CA ALA A 91 27.23 3.55 31.03
C ALA A 91 28.19 4.56 31.66
N LYS A 92 27.74 5.80 31.90
CA LYS A 92 28.55 6.83 32.58
C LYS A 92 28.81 6.47 34.04
N ASP A 93 27.80 5.96 34.74
CA ASP A 93 27.93 5.56 36.14
C ASP A 93 28.88 4.36 36.27
N SER A 94 28.72 3.33 35.43
CA SER A 94 29.62 2.17 35.37
C SER A 94 31.09 2.55 35.16
N LYS A 95 31.39 3.46 34.22
CA LYS A 95 32.77 3.94 33.98
C LYS A 95 33.37 4.71 35.15
N ARG A 96 32.56 5.27 36.04
CA ARG A 96 33.05 6.01 37.22
C ARG A 96 33.57 5.07 38.32
N TYR A 97 33.04 3.86 38.42
CA TYR A 97 33.52 2.85 39.36
C TYR A 97 34.83 2.19 38.94
N GLU A 98 35.14 2.16 37.64
CA GLU A 98 36.38 1.55 37.12
C GLU A 98 37.64 2.41 37.36
N HIS A 99 37.46 3.66 37.81
CA HIS A 99 38.52 4.63 38.10
C HIS A 99 38.71 4.95 39.59
N ILE A 100 38.11 4.16 40.50
CA ILE A 100 38.31 4.22 41.96
C ILE A 100 39.00 2.93 42.40
#